data_AF-A0A7I9WLN7-F1
#
_entry.id   AF-A0A7I9WLN7-F1
#
_cell.length_a   1.000
_cell.length_b   1.000
_cell.length_c   1.000
_cell.angle_alpha   90.00
_cell.angle_beta   90.00
_cell.angle_gamma   90.00
#
_symmetry.space_group_name_H-M   'P 1'
#
loop_
_entity.id
_entity.type
_entity.pdbx_description
1 polymer ?
#
loop_
_entity_poly.entity_id
_entity_poly.type
_entity_poly.pdbx_seq_one_letter_code
_entity_poly.pdbx_strand_id
1 'polypeptide(L)'
;MGLFAAEMRGVDDQMVFRYGSDLAGLTDGHPTAKLAAGAFAVLIFRLARGENLDGALSIVKRSLEPHREHGELMHAIEAAEQAGRSGERAVDAIPNLGRGWVAHETLAIGIFCAMAAVSFADGVVMAVNHDGDSDSTGAITGSILGAALGVDDIPGSWLQPLELRNVIAEIADDLYEYRQCALTTTAGATTRLNTSGESTRGSSSSASIACAKAAKYKAIVRTRADVRKRIL
;
A
#
# COMPACT_ATOMS: atom_id res chain seq x y z
N MET A 1 -0.73 -2.58 -3.14
CA MET A 1 0.47 -2.77 -4.00
C MET A 1 1.67 -1.96 -3.57
N GLY A 2 1.54 -0.65 -3.31
CA GLY A 2 2.70 0.18 -2.93
C GLY A 2 3.49 -0.35 -1.72
N LEU A 3 2.78 -0.70 -0.64
CA LEU A 3 3.39 -1.27 0.56
C LEU A 3 4.08 -2.63 0.29
N PHE A 4 3.46 -3.49 -0.53
CA PHE A 4 4.03 -4.79 -0.92
C PHE A 4 5.30 -4.63 -1.78
N ALA A 5 5.31 -3.66 -2.70
CA ALA A 5 6.46 -3.38 -3.54
C ALA A 5 7.61 -2.72 -2.78
N ALA A 6 7.32 -1.93 -1.74
CA ALA A 6 8.31 -1.15 -0.98
C ALA A 6 9.46 -2.03 -0.47
N GLU A 7 9.12 -3.29 -0.17
CA GLU A 7 10.01 -4.27 0.41
C GLU A 7 10.69 -5.21 -0.62
N MET A 8 10.41 -5.04 -1.91
CA MET A 8 11.01 -5.83 -3.00
C MET A 8 12.30 -5.21 -3.54
N ARG A 9 13.36 -6.02 -3.65
CA ARG A 9 14.61 -5.62 -4.33
C ARG A 9 14.42 -5.60 -5.84
N GLY A 10 14.89 -4.52 -6.49
CA GLY A 10 14.84 -4.38 -7.96
C GLY A 10 13.49 -3.91 -8.52
N VAL A 11 12.54 -3.54 -7.66
CA VAL A 11 11.28 -2.91 -8.09
C VAL A 11 11.46 -1.40 -8.16
N ASP A 12 11.20 -0.84 -9.34
CA ASP A 12 11.21 0.59 -9.64
C ASP A 12 9.79 1.20 -9.63
N ASP A 13 9.71 2.53 -9.72
CA ASP A 13 8.44 3.27 -9.67
C ASP A 13 7.49 2.89 -10.80
N GLN A 14 8.03 2.69 -12.00
CA GLN A 14 7.27 2.39 -13.20
C GLN A 14 6.61 1.02 -13.10
N MET A 15 7.31 0.05 -12.51
CA MET A 15 6.78 -1.27 -12.23
C MET A 15 5.65 -1.22 -11.19
N VAL A 16 5.81 -0.43 -10.11
CA VAL A 16 4.74 -0.24 -9.11
C VAL A 16 3.54 0.44 -9.72
N PHE A 17 3.75 1.50 -10.50
CA PHE A 17 2.72 2.23 -11.20
C PHE A 17 1.91 1.29 -12.10
N ARG A 18 2.60 0.53 -12.96
CA ARG A 18 1.97 -0.43 -13.87
C ARG A 18 1.15 -1.47 -13.10
N TYR A 19 1.71 -2.08 -12.05
CA TYR A 19 0.97 -3.07 -11.28
C TYR A 19 -0.26 -2.49 -10.58
N GLY A 20 -0.18 -1.25 -10.08
CA GLY A 20 -1.35 -0.55 -9.53
C GLY A 20 -2.43 -0.33 -10.59
N SER A 21 -2.04 0.16 -11.77
CA SER A 21 -2.94 0.41 -12.89
C SER A 21 -3.57 -0.87 -13.47
N ASP A 22 -2.78 -1.93 -13.63
CA ASP A 22 -3.25 -3.20 -14.19
C ASP A 22 -4.29 -3.87 -13.28
N LEU A 23 -4.07 -3.84 -11.96
CA LEU A 23 -5.00 -4.41 -10.99
C LEU A 23 -6.32 -3.65 -10.94
N ALA A 24 -6.28 -2.31 -10.92
CA ALA A 24 -7.50 -1.50 -11.02
C ALA A 24 -8.24 -1.76 -12.34
N GLY A 25 -7.48 -2.01 -13.41
CA GLY A 25 -8.03 -2.34 -14.73
C GLY A 25 -8.83 -3.63 -14.82
N LEU A 26 -8.81 -4.49 -13.79
CA LEU A 26 -9.63 -5.69 -13.71
C LEU A 26 -11.11 -5.37 -13.42
N THR A 27 -11.39 -4.29 -12.70
CA THR A 27 -12.74 -3.92 -12.27
C THR A 27 -13.23 -2.60 -12.85
N ASP A 28 -12.31 -1.69 -13.21
CA ASP A 28 -12.64 -0.39 -13.77
C ASP A 28 -11.95 -0.20 -15.12
N GLY A 29 -12.74 0.07 -16.16
CA GLY A 29 -12.24 0.30 -17.51
C GLY A 29 -11.70 1.71 -17.74
N HIS A 30 -12.01 2.67 -16.87
CA HIS A 30 -11.76 4.08 -17.08
C HIS A 30 -10.25 4.40 -16.99
N PRO A 31 -9.65 5.05 -18.01
CA PRO A 31 -8.22 5.35 -18.02
C PRO A 31 -7.75 6.13 -16.78
N THR A 32 -8.46 7.20 -16.40
CA THR A 32 -8.10 7.99 -15.21
C THR A 32 -8.12 7.17 -13.93
N ALA A 33 -9.06 6.23 -13.77
CA ALA A 33 -9.15 5.40 -12.56
C ALA A 33 -7.91 4.47 -12.45
N LYS A 34 -7.48 3.89 -13.57
CA LYS A 34 -6.26 3.08 -13.61
C LYS A 34 -5.01 3.91 -13.32
N LEU A 35 -4.91 5.11 -13.88
CA LEU A 35 -3.78 6.00 -13.62
C LEU A 35 -3.75 6.46 -12.15
N ALA A 36 -4.91 6.78 -11.56
CA ALA A 36 -5.01 7.17 -10.16
C ALA A 36 -4.58 6.03 -9.23
N ALA A 37 -4.97 4.79 -9.52
CA ALA A 37 -4.52 3.62 -8.76
C ALA A 37 -3.00 3.39 -8.88
N GLY A 38 -2.43 3.58 -10.06
CA GLY A 38 -0.98 3.53 -10.28
C GLY A 38 -0.23 4.62 -9.50
N ALA A 39 -0.72 5.86 -9.59
CA ALA A 39 -0.18 7.01 -8.87
C ALA A 39 -0.23 6.80 -7.35
N PHE A 40 -1.38 6.38 -6.82
CA PHE A 40 -1.54 6.06 -5.41
C PHE A 40 -0.62 4.91 -4.96
N ALA A 41 -0.43 3.88 -5.79
CA ALA A 41 0.50 2.80 -5.48
C ALA A 41 1.95 3.30 -5.38
N VAL A 42 2.41 4.17 -6.29
CA VAL A 42 3.74 4.80 -6.21
C VAL A 42 3.88 5.70 -4.99
N LEU A 43 2.84 6.46 -4.66
CA LEU A 43 2.82 7.32 -3.48
C LEU A 43 3.08 6.52 -2.20
N ILE A 44 2.25 5.50 -1.95
CA ILE A 44 2.40 4.63 -0.78
C ILE A 44 3.74 3.90 -0.77
N PHE A 45 4.22 3.46 -1.94
CA PHE A 45 5.52 2.81 -2.10
C PHE A 45 6.68 3.70 -1.65
N ARG A 46 6.65 4.99 -2.02
CA ARG A 46 7.70 5.95 -1.67
C ARG A 46 7.65 6.35 -0.21
N LEU A 47 6.46 6.63 0.31
CA LEU A 47 6.27 6.92 1.74
C LEU A 47 6.75 5.75 2.62
N ALA A 48 6.40 4.51 2.25
CA ALA A 48 6.86 3.31 2.97
C ALA A 48 8.39 3.11 2.93
N ARG A 49 9.10 3.74 1.97
CA ARG A 49 10.57 3.75 1.89
C ARG A 49 11.21 4.95 2.61
N GLY A 50 10.42 5.72 3.34
CA GLY A 50 10.89 6.88 4.12
C GLY A 50 11.04 8.16 3.30
N GLU A 51 10.51 8.22 2.08
CA GLU A 51 10.41 9.47 1.34
C GLU A 51 9.38 10.39 2.02
N ASN A 52 9.61 11.70 2.01
CA ASN A 52 8.61 12.65 2.49
C ASN A 52 7.50 12.86 1.43
N LEU A 53 6.39 13.50 1.82
CA LEU A 53 5.23 13.63 0.95
C LEU A 53 5.53 14.42 -0.35
N ASP A 54 6.24 15.55 -0.27
CA ASP A 54 6.63 16.35 -1.45
C ASP A 54 7.53 15.57 -2.42
N GLY A 55 8.50 14.83 -1.89
CA GLY A 55 9.40 13.97 -2.66
C GLY A 55 8.64 12.85 -3.34
N ALA A 56 7.72 12.20 -2.62
CA ALA A 56 6.89 11.13 -3.15
C ALA A 56 5.95 11.65 -4.27
N LEU A 57 5.31 12.80 -4.08
CA LEU A 57 4.46 13.42 -5.12
C LEU A 57 5.25 13.81 -6.36
N SER A 58 6.48 14.29 -6.21
CA SER A 58 7.37 14.57 -7.34
C SER A 58 7.67 13.32 -8.17
N ILE A 59 7.85 12.16 -7.51
CA ILE A 59 8.06 10.86 -8.17
C ILE A 59 6.78 10.36 -8.83
N VAL A 60 5.62 10.54 -8.18
CA VAL A 60 4.30 10.20 -8.74
C VAL A 60 4.07 10.94 -10.04
N LYS A 61 4.27 12.28 -10.07
CA LYS A 61 4.09 13.09 -11.28
C LYS A 61 5.00 12.64 -12.42
N ARG A 62 6.29 12.39 -12.14
CA ARG A 62 7.23 11.83 -13.13
C ARG A 62 6.80 10.45 -13.63
N SER A 63 6.22 9.64 -12.76
CA SER A 63 5.73 8.30 -13.14
C SER A 63 4.50 8.37 -14.03
N LEU A 64 3.71 9.42 -13.86
CA LEU A 64 2.46 9.67 -14.55
C LEU A 64 2.65 10.34 -15.95
N GLU A 65 3.65 11.20 -16.12
CA GLU A 65 3.98 11.91 -17.38
C GLU A 65 4.00 11.06 -18.67
N PRO A 66 4.50 9.81 -18.68
CA PRO A 66 4.56 9.02 -19.91
C PRO A 66 3.19 8.56 -20.46
N HIS A 67 2.10 8.71 -19.70
CA HIS A 67 0.79 8.13 -20.02
C HIS A 67 -0.14 9.11 -20.73
N ARG A 68 -0.63 8.78 -21.93
CA ARG A 68 -1.40 9.72 -22.79
C ARG A 68 -2.57 10.47 -22.13
N GLU A 69 -3.26 9.85 -21.18
CA GLU A 69 -4.46 10.40 -20.53
C GLU A 69 -4.16 10.95 -19.12
N HIS A 70 -2.92 11.33 -18.86
CA HIS A 70 -2.47 11.77 -17.54
C HIS A 70 -2.98 13.16 -17.12
N GLY A 71 -3.50 13.97 -18.05
CA GLY A 71 -3.74 15.40 -17.83
C GLY A 71 -4.71 15.71 -16.69
N GLU A 72 -5.84 15.01 -16.64
CA GLU A 72 -6.88 15.20 -15.61
C GLU A 72 -6.32 14.90 -14.21
N LEU A 73 -5.64 13.75 -14.07
CA LEU A 73 -5.04 13.36 -12.80
C LEU A 73 -3.88 14.27 -12.40
N MET A 74 -3.02 14.65 -13.35
CA MET A 74 -1.91 15.58 -13.09
C MET A 74 -2.43 16.91 -12.54
N HIS A 75 -3.45 17.47 -13.19
CA HIS A 75 -4.09 18.70 -12.75
C HIS A 75 -4.68 18.58 -11.34
N ALA A 76 -5.36 17.47 -11.05
CA ALA A 76 -5.94 17.22 -9.72
C ALA A 76 -4.87 17.13 -8.62
N ILE A 77 -3.74 16.47 -8.90
CA ILE A 77 -2.59 16.38 -7.96
C ILE A 77 -1.98 17.77 -7.74
N GLU A 78 -1.77 18.55 -8.81
CA GLU A 78 -1.21 19.90 -8.71
C GLU A 78 -2.12 20.87 -7.94
N ALA A 79 -3.43 20.78 -8.17
CA ALA A 79 -4.43 21.55 -7.42
C ALA A 79 -4.41 21.19 -5.92
N ALA A 80 -4.30 19.90 -5.59
CA ALA A 80 -4.18 19.44 -4.21
C ALA A 80 -2.91 19.96 -3.53
N GLU A 81 -1.76 19.92 -4.23
CA GLU A 81 -0.50 20.48 -3.73
C GLU A 81 -0.60 22.00 -3.50
N GLN A 82 -1.25 22.72 -4.41
CA GLN A 82 -1.43 24.15 -4.28
C GLN A 82 -2.32 24.49 -3.07
N ALA A 83 -3.45 23.79 -2.92
CA ALA A 83 -4.37 23.98 -1.79
C ALA A 83 -3.70 23.60 -0.46
N GLY A 84 -2.92 22.52 -0.41
CA GLY A 84 -2.21 22.09 0.80
C GLY A 84 -1.17 23.12 1.26
N ARG A 85 -0.61 23.91 0.32
CA ARG A 85 0.36 24.97 0.60
C ARG A 85 -0.26 26.34 0.85
N SER A 86 -1.53 26.56 0.53
CA SER A 86 -2.17 27.88 0.69
C SER A 86 -2.57 28.17 2.13
N GLY A 87 -2.68 27.14 2.98
CA GLY A 87 -3.16 27.27 4.36
C GLY A 87 -4.67 27.50 4.44
N GLU A 88 -5.40 27.28 3.34
CA GLU A 88 -6.86 27.31 3.32
C GLU A 88 -7.45 26.23 4.23
N ARG A 89 -8.61 26.53 4.81
CA ARG A 89 -9.33 25.54 5.63
C ARG A 89 -9.91 24.46 4.72
N ALA A 90 -9.92 23.22 5.20
CA ALA A 90 -10.45 22.08 4.45
C ALA A 90 -11.87 22.29 3.91
N VAL A 91 -12.76 22.94 4.69
CA VAL A 91 -14.14 23.25 4.28
C VAL A 91 -14.22 24.17 3.05
N ASP A 92 -13.20 25.01 2.85
CA ASP A 92 -13.15 25.97 1.73
C ASP A 92 -12.39 25.37 0.53
N ALA A 93 -11.36 24.54 0.79
CA ALA A 93 -10.50 23.96 -0.24
C ALA A 93 -11.09 22.70 -0.91
N ILE A 94 -11.66 21.77 -0.14
CA ILE A 94 -12.16 20.47 -0.65
C ILE A 94 -13.19 20.64 -1.78
N PRO A 95 -14.19 21.56 -1.69
CA PRO A 95 -15.16 21.74 -2.77
C PRO A 95 -14.54 22.11 -4.13
N ASN A 96 -13.35 22.71 -4.14
CA ASN A 96 -12.62 23.06 -5.36
C ASN A 96 -11.82 21.89 -5.95
N LEU A 97 -11.50 20.88 -5.12
CA LEU A 97 -10.81 19.66 -5.54
C LEU A 97 -11.78 18.58 -6.04
N GLY A 98 -13.06 18.72 -5.72
CA GLY A 98 -14.14 17.84 -6.15
C GLY A 98 -15.00 17.34 -5.00
N ARG A 99 -15.73 16.26 -5.25
CA ARG A 99 -16.56 15.59 -4.24
C ARG A 99 -16.12 14.16 -3.96
N GLY A 100 -15.09 13.67 -4.66
CA GLY A 100 -14.53 12.33 -4.45
C GLY A 100 -15.28 11.22 -5.17
N TRP A 101 -16.19 11.54 -6.09
CA TRP A 101 -16.97 10.53 -6.83
C TRP A 101 -16.16 9.83 -7.92
N VAL A 102 -15.06 10.44 -8.34
CA VAL A 102 -14.15 9.94 -9.37
C VAL A 102 -12.73 9.88 -8.83
N ALA A 103 -11.97 8.89 -9.27
CA ALA A 103 -10.70 8.53 -8.65
C ALA A 103 -9.67 9.66 -8.53
N HIS A 104 -9.63 10.59 -9.50
CA HIS A 104 -8.70 11.71 -9.46
C HIS A 104 -9.10 12.76 -8.39
N GLU A 105 -10.40 13.00 -8.19
CA GLU A 105 -10.90 13.87 -7.11
C GLU A 105 -10.61 13.24 -5.75
N THR A 106 -10.91 11.95 -5.58
CA THR A 106 -10.67 11.24 -4.31
C THR A 106 -9.19 11.29 -3.92
N LEU A 107 -8.30 11.05 -4.89
CA LEU A 107 -6.86 11.10 -4.67
C LEU A 107 -6.39 12.54 -4.37
N ALA A 108 -6.91 13.54 -5.08
CA ALA A 108 -6.59 14.95 -4.82
C ALA A 108 -7.00 15.39 -3.41
N ILE A 109 -8.22 15.07 -2.98
CA ILE A 109 -8.70 15.36 -1.61
C ILE A 109 -7.79 14.67 -0.59
N GLY A 110 -7.44 13.40 -0.82
CA GLY A 110 -6.57 12.67 0.11
C GLY A 110 -5.15 13.24 0.21
N ILE A 111 -4.58 13.69 -0.90
CA ILE A 111 -3.28 14.38 -0.93
C ILE A 111 -3.37 15.71 -0.18
N PHE A 112 -4.39 16.52 -0.46
CA PHE A 112 -4.63 17.79 0.21
C PHE A 112 -4.73 17.61 1.73
N CYS A 113 -5.58 16.70 2.19
CA CYS A 113 -5.76 16.44 3.61
C CYS A 113 -4.47 15.94 4.25
N ALA A 114 -3.70 15.08 3.57
CA ALA A 114 -2.42 14.62 4.09
C ALA A 114 -1.35 15.73 4.17
N MET A 115 -1.35 16.69 3.24
CA MET A 115 -0.44 17.84 3.27
C MET A 115 -0.82 18.87 4.33
N ALA A 116 -2.12 19.11 4.53
CA ALA A 116 -2.61 20.07 5.51
C ALA A 116 -2.60 19.53 6.95
N ALA A 117 -2.49 18.22 7.13
CA ALA A 117 -2.63 17.56 8.42
C ALA A 117 -1.47 17.85 9.39
N VAL A 118 -1.81 18.09 10.65
CA VAL A 118 -0.83 18.14 11.75
C VAL A 118 -0.66 16.78 12.47
N SER A 119 -1.58 15.85 12.25
CA SER A 119 -1.57 14.49 12.79
C SER A 119 -2.42 13.56 11.91
N PHE A 120 -2.29 12.25 12.09
CA PHE A 120 -3.15 11.25 11.45
C PHE A 120 -4.64 11.55 11.68
N ALA A 121 -5.01 11.82 12.93
CA ALA A 121 -6.39 12.08 13.31
C ALA A 121 -6.93 13.34 12.62
N ASP A 122 -6.15 14.41 12.63
CA ASP A 122 -6.50 15.69 12.00
C ASP A 122 -6.75 15.53 10.50
N GLY A 123 -5.83 14.86 9.79
CA GLY A 123 -5.97 14.61 8.36
C GLY A 123 -7.19 13.77 7.99
N VAL A 124 -7.42 12.66 8.71
CA VAL A 124 -8.60 11.82 8.47
C VAL A 124 -9.89 12.56 8.79
N VAL A 125 -9.94 13.34 9.87
CA VAL A 125 -11.10 14.18 10.23
C VAL A 125 -11.38 15.21 9.14
N MET A 126 -10.36 15.85 8.56
CA MET A 126 -10.55 16.74 7.41
C MET A 126 -11.14 16.01 6.20
N ALA A 127 -10.61 14.82 5.90
CA ALA A 127 -11.03 14.05 4.74
C ALA A 127 -12.46 13.51 4.83
N VAL A 128 -12.97 13.20 6.02
CA VAL A 128 -14.33 12.64 6.16
C VAL A 128 -15.43 13.70 6.36
N ASN A 129 -15.06 14.95 6.65
CA ASN A 129 -16.00 16.04 6.92
C ASN A 129 -16.30 16.88 5.67
N HIS A 130 -16.81 16.22 4.62
CA HIS A 130 -17.36 16.89 3.44
C HIS A 130 -18.59 16.14 2.88
N ASP A 131 -19.42 16.83 2.09
CA ASP A 131 -20.70 16.31 1.55
C ASP A 131 -20.53 15.39 0.32
N GLY A 132 -19.40 14.70 0.22
CA GLY A 132 -19.01 13.87 -0.93
C GLY A 132 -18.80 12.42 -0.53
N ASP A 133 -17.96 11.71 -1.29
CA ASP A 133 -17.57 10.32 -1.04
C ASP A 133 -16.53 10.22 0.10
N SER A 134 -17.00 10.48 1.32
CA SER A 134 -16.15 10.69 2.50
C SER A 134 -15.46 9.41 3.01
N ASP A 135 -16.02 8.24 2.73
CA ASP A 135 -15.42 6.95 3.07
C ASP A 135 -14.16 6.68 2.23
N SER A 136 -14.23 6.88 0.92
CA SER A 136 -13.08 6.71 0.02
C SER A 136 -11.99 7.75 0.28
N THR A 137 -12.35 9.02 0.47
CA THR A 137 -11.36 10.07 0.79
C THR A 137 -10.71 9.83 2.14
N GLY A 138 -11.48 9.40 3.16
CA GLY A 138 -10.96 8.98 4.45
C GLY A 138 -9.98 7.80 4.35
N ALA A 139 -10.31 6.78 3.55
CA ALA A 139 -9.47 5.60 3.36
C ALA A 139 -8.15 5.93 2.64
N ILE A 140 -8.20 6.75 1.57
CA ILE A 140 -7.00 7.20 0.86
C ILE A 140 -6.13 8.07 1.77
N THR A 141 -6.72 9.04 2.48
CA THR A 141 -5.99 9.92 3.42
C THR A 141 -5.33 9.11 4.53
N GLY A 142 -6.06 8.19 5.15
CA GLY A 142 -5.53 7.32 6.20
C GLY A 142 -4.42 6.41 5.69
N SER A 143 -4.47 5.96 4.44
CA SER A 143 -3.39 5.18 3.83
C SER A 143 -2.12 6.02 3.63
N ILE A 144 -2.26 7.25 3.14
CA ILE A 144 -1.13 8.18 2.92
C ILE A 144 -0.49 8.53 4.27
N LEU A 145 -1.28 8.98 5.24
CA LEU A 145 -0.80 9.37 6.57
C LEU A 145 -0.26 8.18 7.35
N GLY A 146 -0.91 7.01 7.26
CA GLY A 146 -0.41 5.79 7.90
C GLY A 146 0.94 5.35 7.35
N ALA A 147 1.17 5.50 6.04
CA ALA A 147 2.47 5.22 5.43
C ALA A 147 3.54 6.26 5.79
N ALA A 148 3.16 7.53 5.98
CA ALA A 148 4.08 8.62 6.28
C ALA A 148 4.44 8.76 7.77
N LEU A 149 3.46 8.59 8.67
CA LEU A 149 3.58 8.81 10.11
C LEU A 149 3.76 7.50 10.89
N GLY A 150 3.34 6.38 10.31
CA GLY A 150 3.37 5.07 10.96
C GLY A 150 2.18 4.80 11.87
N VAL A 151 2.14 3.57 12.42
CA VAL A 151 1.02 3.07 13.22
C VAL A 151 0.87 3.77 14.57
N ASP A 152 1.97 4.29 15.12
CA ASP A 152 1.99 4.90 16.45
C ASP A 152 1.23 6.24 16.50
N ASP A 153 1.04 6.90 15.35
CA ASP A 153 0.27 8.16 15.26
C ASP A 153 -1.25 7.91 15.20
N ILE A 154 -1.68 6.66 14.96
CA ILE A 154 -3.10 6.31 14.87
C ILE A 154 -3.72 6.29 16.28
N PRO A 155 -4.80 7.05 16.54
CA PRO A 155 -5.44 7.05 17.85
C PRO A 155 -5.88 5.65 18.28
N GLY A 156 -5.39 5.18 19.43
CA GLY A 156 -5.77 3.87 19.96
C GLY A 156 -7.28 3.72 20.19
N SER A 157 -7.98 4.82 20.48
CA SER A 157 -9.43 4.87 20.61
C SER A 157 -10.18 4.60 19.30
N TRP A 158 -9.57 4.87 18.14
CA TRP A 158 -10.14 4.53 16.83
C TRP A 158 -9.88 3.07 16.46
N LEU A 159 -8.76 2.52 16.92
CA LEU A 159 -8.43 1.11 16.71
C LEU A 159 -9.28 0.16 17.58
N GLN A 160 -9.77 0.57 18.74
CA GLN A 160 -10.58 -0.28 19.61
C GLN A 160 -11.91 -0.76 18.98
N PRO A 161 -12.74 0.13 18.41
CA PRO A 161 -14.00 -0.27 17.77
C PRO A 161 -13.84 -0.76 16.32
N LEU A 162 -12.63 -0.69 15.76
CA LEU A 162 -12.38 -1.01 14.36
C LEU A 162 -12.74 -2.47 14.05
N GLU A 163 -13.73 -2.65 13.18
CA GLU A 163 -14.15 -3.96 12.71
C GLU A 163 -12.98 -4.67 12.01
N LEU A 164 -12.84 -5.98 12.23
CA LEU A 164 -11.79 -6.80 11.64
C LEU A 164 -10.35 -6.34 11.95
N ARG A 165 -10.12 -5.48 12.96
CA ARG A 165 -8.77 -5.01 13.33
C ARG A 165 -7.72 -6.11 13.37
N ASN A 166 -8.03 -7.24 14.00
CA ASN A 166 -7.07 -8.34 14.13
C ASN A 166 -6.73 -8.96 12.77
N VAL A 167 -7.70 -9.04 11.86
CA VAL A 167 -7.50 -9.57 10.49
C VAL A 167 -6.68 -8.57 9.67
N ILE A 168 -7.00 -7.28 9.75
CA ILE A 168 -6.25 -6.21 9.07
C ILE A 168 -4.79 -6.20 9.54
N ALA A 169 -4.57 -6.31 10.86
CA ALA A 169 -3.23 -6.39 11.44
C ALA A 169 -2.48 -7.65 10.99
N GLU A 170 -3.13 -8.81 10.95
CA GLU A 170 -2.52 -10.05 10.45
C GLU A 170 -2.13 -9.94 8.96
N ILE A 171 -2.98 -9.32 8.13
CA ILE A 171 -2.65 -9.07 6.71
C ILE A 171 -1.47 -8.10 6.59
N ALA A 172 -1.43 -7.04 7.42
CA ALA A 172 -0.32 -6.09 7.43
C ALA A 172 1.00 -6.77 7.84
N ASP A 173 0.97 -7.58 8.90
CA ASP A 173 2.10 -8.39 9.36
C ASP A 173 2.55 -9.37 8.26
N ASP A 174 1.63 -10.09 7.62
CA ASP A 174 1.93 -11.02 6.53
C ASP A 174 2.58 -10.31 5.33
N LEU A 175 2.08 -9.13 4.96
CA LEU A 175 2.66 -8.31 3.89
C LEU A 175 4.09 -7.86 4.24
N TYR A 176 4.34 -7.52 5.50
CA TYR A 176 5.67 -7.15 5.99
C TYR A 176 6.62 -8.37 6.07
N GLU A 177 6.12 -9.50 6.59
CA GLU A 177 6.89 -10.73 6.83
C GLU A 177 7.17 -11.54 5.56
N TYR A 178 6.36 -11.39 4.49
CA TYR A 178 6.56 -12.07 3.20
C TYR A 178 8.01 -11.94 2.69
N ARG A 179 8.70 -10.86 3.08
CA ARG A 179 10.15 -10.62 2.97
C ARG A 179 11.03 -11.83 3.32
N GLN A 180 10.71 -12.63 4.34
CA GLN A 180 11.58 -13.70 4.84
C GLN A 180 11.46 -15.02 4.06
N CYS A 181 10.44 -15.15 3.22
CA CYS A 181 10.34 -16.28 2.32
C CYS A 181 11.17 -15.94 1.07
N ALA A 182 12.50 -16.06 1.19
CA ALA A 182 13.32 -16.15 0.00
C ALA A 182 12.69 -17.24 -0.88
N LEU A 183 12.14 -16.86 -2.01
CA LEU A 183 11.97 -17.78 -3.12
C LEU A 183 13.40 -18.16 -3.51
N THR A 184 13.98 -19.12 -2.79
CA THR A 184 15.03 -19.97 -3.33
C THR A 184 14.37 -20.68 -4.49
N THR A 185 14.29 -19.99 -5.62
CA THR A 185 14.36 -20.62 -6.92
C THR A 185 15.65 -21.40 -6.84
N THR A 186 15.52 -22.68 -6.54
CA THR A 186 16.59 -23.64 -6.75
C THR A 186 16.86 -23.52 -8.24
N ALA A 187 17.83 -22.68 -8.60
CA ALA A 187 18.32 -22.57 -9.96
C ALA A 187 18.74 -23.99 -10.30
N GLY A 188 17.91 -24.63 -11.12
CA GLY A 188 17.98 -26.05 -11.38
C GLY A 188 19.39 -26.39 -11.82
N ALA A 189 19.99 -27.32 -11.09
CA ALA A 189 21.23 -27.96 -11.43
C ALA A 189 21.25 -28.30 -12.92
N THR A 190 22.24 -27.77 -13.64
CA THR A 190 22.63 -28.27 -14.97
C THR A 190 23.07 -29.72 -14.79
N THR A 191 22.13 -30.65 -14.92
CA THR A 191 22.42 -32.07 -14.92
C THR A 191 23.07 -32.39 -16.26
N ARG A 192 24.40 -32.50 -16.27
CA ARG A 192 25.07 -33.25 -17.33
C ARG A 192 24.60 -34.69 -17.21
N LEU A 193 23.92 -35.18 -18.24
CA LEU A 193 23.65 -36.60 -18.43
C LEU A 193 24.99 -37.32 -18.57
N ASN A 194 25.47 -37.94 -17.49
CA ASN A 194 26.47 -38.99 -17.58
C ASN A 194 25.72 -40.32 -17.65
N THR A 195 26.03 -41.06 -18.72
CA THR A 195 25.56 -42.40 -19.03
C THR A 195 26.17 -43.42 -18.08
N SER A 196 25.45 -43.76 -17.01
CA SER A 196 25.59 -45.05 -16.31
C SER A 196 24.44 -45.17 -15.33
N GLY A 197 23.53 -46.10 -15.60
CA GLY A 197 22.26 -46.23 -14.90
C GLY A 197 22.39 -46.62 -13.44
N GLU A 198 21.58 -45.98 -12.60
CA GLU A 198 20.90 -46.59 -11.47
C GLU A 198 19.79 -45.64 -11.02
N SER A 199 18.55 -46.11 -11.09
CA SER A 199 17.33 -45.35 -10.75
C SER A 199 16.87 -45.78 -9.36
N THR A 200 17.25 -45.02 -8.33
CA THR A 200 16.60 -45.10 -7.01
C THR A 200 15.52 -44.01 -6.94
N ARG A 201 14.25 -44.42 -7.08
CA ARG A 201 13.08 -43.54 -6.88
C ARG A 201 12.94 -43.22 -5.38
N GLY A 202 13.32 -41.99 -4.99
CA GLY A 202 12.96 -41.39 -3.70
C GLY A 202 11.79 -40.43 -3.87
N SER A 203 10.59 -40.82 -3.46
CA SER A 203 9.41 -39.94 -3.42
C SER A 203 9.43 -39.09 -2.14
N SER A 204 9.95 -37.86 -2.21
CA SER A 204 9.75 -36.89 -1.11
C SER A 204 10.08 -35.46 -1.55
N SER A 205 9.10 -34.69 -2.04
CA SER A 205 9.25 -33.24 -2.14
C SER A 205 8.00 -32.42 -1.83
N SER A 206 6.83 -33.03 -1.69
CA SER A 206 5.61 -32.32 -1.27
C SER A 206 5.40 -32.30 0.25
N ALA A 207 5.88 -33.33 0.97
CA ALA A 207 5.67 -33.46 2.42
C ALA A 207 6.55 -32.54 3.27
N SER A 208 7.75 -32.14 2.79
CA SER A 208 8.69 -31.37 3.62
C SER A 208 8.31 -29.88 3.75
N ILE A 209 7.67 -29.30 2.72
CA ILE A 209 7.26 -27.90 2.70
C ILE A 209 6.07 -27.66 3.64
N ALA A 210 5.10 -28.59 3.65
CA ALA A 210 3.96 -28.52 4.57
C ALA A 210 4.39 -28.74 6.03
N CYS A 211 5.36 -29.63 6.27
CA CYS A 211 5.87 -29.92 7.61
C CYS A 211 6.65 -28.73 8.22
N ALA A 212 7.43 -28.01 7.40
CA ALA A 212 8.14 -26.80 7.83
C ALA A 212 7.19 -25.63 8.16
N LYS A 213 6.10 -25.46 7.39
CA LYS A 213 5.04 -24.49 7.70
C LYS A 213 4.34 -24.81 9.03
N ALA A 214 3.96 -26.06 9.26
CA ALA A 214 3.27 -26.47 10.49
C ALA A 214 4.16 -26.33 11.75
N ALA A 215 5.47 -26.55 11.63
CA ALA A 215 6.41 -26.42 12.74
C ALA A 215 6.67 -24.95 13.14
N LYS A 216 6.84 -24.04 12.16
CA LYS A 216 6.97 -22.60 12.42
C LYS A 216 5.68 -21.99 12.94
N TYR A 217 4.53 -22.39 12.40
CA TYR A 217 3.22 -21.91 12.86
C TYR A 217 2.93 -22.33 14.32
N LYS A 218 3.27 -23.57 14.71
CA LYS A 218 3.16 -24.03 16.12
C LYS A 218 4.13 -23.31 17.08
N ALA A 219 5.31 -22.91 16.60
CA ALA A 219 6.26 -22.15 17.42
C ALA A 219 5.79 -20.72 17.65
N ILE A 220 5.31 -20.03 16.60
CA ILE A 220 4.81 -18.64 16.68
C ILE A 220 3.53 -18.56 17.54
N VAL A 221 2.61 -19.53 17.41
CA VAL A 221 1.41 -19.60 18.26
C VAL A 221 1.77 -19.86 19.73
N ARG A 222 2.85 -20.61 20.03
CA ARG A 222 3.34 -20.80 21.41
C ARG A 222 3.95 -19.53 21.99
N THR A 223 4.73 -18.78 21.23
CA THR A 223 5.27 -17.48 21.69
C THR A 223 4.16 -16.46 21.93
N ARG A 224 3.08 -16.48 21.12
CA ARG A 224 1.89 -15.64 21.31
C ARG A 224 1.12 -15.96 22.61
N ALA A 225 1.16 -17.19 23.13
CA ALA A 225 0.54 -17.54 24.41
C ALA A 225 1.29 -16.93 25.62
N ASP A 226 2.61 -16.76 25.53
CA ASP A 226 3.42 -16.16 26.58
C ASP A 226 3.38 -14.62 26.57
N VAL A 227 3.25 -13.99 25.39
CA VAL A 227 3.06 -12.53 25.29
C VAL A 227 1.65 -12.11 25.75
N ARG A 228 0.63 -12.94 25.55
CA ARG A 228 -0.75 -12.69 26.02
C ARG A 228 -0.88 -12.59 27.54
N LYS A 229 0.09 -13.10 28.31
CA LYS A 229 0.12 -12.97 29.79
C LYS A 229 0.68 -11.64 30.28
N ARG A 230 1.20 -10.77 29.41
CA ARG A 230 1.81 -9.48 29.79
C ARG A 230 0.99 -8.25 29.39
N ILE A 231 -0.13 -8.42 28.69
CA ILE A 231 -0.95 -7.31 28.17
C ILE A 231 -2.45 -7.53 28.48
N LEU A 232 -2.75 -8.07 29.66
CA LEU A 232 -4.05 -7.91 30.32
C LEU A 232 -3.84 -7.14 31.62
#